data_AF-A0A942FGV3-F1
#
_entry.id   AF-A0A942FGV3-F1
#
_cell.length_a   1.000
_cell.length_b   1.000
_cell.length_c   1.000
_cell.angle_alpha   90.00
_cell.angle_beta   90.00
_cell.angle_gamma   90.00
#
_symmetry.space_group_name_H-M   'P 1'
#
loop_
_entity.id
_entity.type
_entity.pdbx_description
1 polymer ?
#
loop_
_entity_poly.entity_id
_entity_poly.type
_entity_poly.pdbx_seq_one_letter_code
_entity_poly.pdbx_strand_id
1 'polypeptide(L)'
;MGVLTREEILKEIRLGNIEIDPFEEGMVGPGSIDLRLGNEFRVFKKLRNACVVDDGISMEDLTELLEVKESFTLMPGETVLGITLERIKLPSTICGWLEGRSRFARMGLVIHMTAGFVQPGINNRQVLEIGNLAPFPLVLKPGVKICQMVLQRTEGEAFYQGRYMKQNGL
;
A
#
# COMPACT_ATOMS: atom_id res chain seq x y z
N MET A 1 -21.01 5.83 -6.84
CA MET A 1 -19.54 5.92 -6.89
C MET A 1 -19.02 5.39 -8.21
N GLY A 2 -18.28 6.20 -8.96
CA GLY A 2 -17.61 5.80 -10.20
C GLY A 2 -16.11 5.61 -9.99
N VAL A 3 -15.53 4.61 -10.65
CA VAL A 3 -14.08 4.37 -10.70
C VAL A 3 -13.47 5.15 -11.86
N LEU A 4 -12.29 5.74 -11.66
CA LEU A 4 -11.54 6.40 -12.74
C LEU A 4 -10.94 5.34 -13.67
N THR A 5 -11.21 5.47 -14.96
CA THR A 5 -10.59 4.65 -16.01
C THR A 5 -9.20 5.17 -16.36
N ARG A 6 -8.42 4.39 -17.13
CA ARG A 6 -7.09 4.78 -17.63
C ARG A 6 -7.01 6.24 -18.07
N GLU A 7 -7.91 6.64 -18.98
CA GLU A 7 -7.88 7.98 -19.57
C GLU A 7 -8.12 9.08 -18.54
N GLU A 8 -9.02 8.86 -17.58
CA GLU A 8 -9.28 9.81 -16.50
C GLU A 8 -8.13 9.85 -15.50
N ILE A 9 -7.52 8.71 -15.14
CA ILE A 9 -6.31 8.68 -14.28
C ILE A 9 -5.19 9.49 -14.94
N LEU A 10 -4.88 9.21 -16.22
CA LEU A 10 -3.82 9.91 -16.94
C LEU A 10 -4.13 11.40 -17.10
N LYS A 11 -5.39 11.77 -17.28
CA LYS A 11 -5.83 13.17 -17.32
C LYS A 11 -5.56 13.88 -16.00
N GLU A 12 -5.95 13.30 -14.87
CA GLU A 12 -5.71 13.89 -13.54
C GLU A 12 -4.22 14.02 -13.22
N ILE A 13 -3.40 13.05 -13.67
CA ILE A 13 -1.93 13.13 -13.56
C ILE A 13 -1.36 14.26 -14.42
N ARG A 14 -1.80 14.38 -15.69
CA ARG A 14 -1.35 15.48 -16.57
C ARG A 14 -1.73 16.86 -16.05
N LEU A 15 -2.86 16.97 -15.35
CA LEU A 15 -3.30 18.21 -14.70
C LEU A 15 -2.53 18.51 -13.41
N GLY A 16 -1.73 17.55 -12.89
CA GLY A 16 -1.01 17.69 -11.62
C GLY A 16 -1.89 17.50 -10.38
N ASN A 17 -3.12 17.01 -10.55
CA ASN A 17 -4.03 16.76 -9.42
C ASN A 17 -3.62 15.49 -8.67
N ILE A 18 -3.28 14.43 -9.42
CA ILE A 18 -2.70 13.19 -8.87
C ILE A 18 -1.20 13.21 -9.16
N GLU A 19 -0.39 13.00 -8.14
CA GLU A 19 1.04 12.75 -8.32
C GLU A 19 1.39 11.37 -7.77
N ILE A 20 2.16 10.62 -8.56
CA ILE A 20 2.73 9.33 -8.19
C ILE A 20 4.22 9.47 -8.41
N ASP A 21 5.04 9.21 -7.41
CA ASP A 21 6.48 9.41 -7.52
C ASP A 21 7.23 8.18 -7.01
N PRO A 22 7.98 7.47 -7.88
CA PRO A 22 8.13 7.67 -9.33
C PRO A 22 6.90 7.23 -10.16
N PHE A 23 6.55 8.01 -11.20
CA PHE A 23 5.49 7.66 -12.15
C PHE A 23 6.03 7.01 -13.44
N GLU A 24 5.38 5.93 -13.85
CA GLU A 24 5.54 5.33 -15.16
C GLU A 24 4.16 5.07 -15.77
N GLU A 25 3.90 5.58 -16.99
CA GLU A 25 2.59 5.44 -17.63
C GLU A 25 2.16 3.97 -17.84
N GLY A 26 3.14 3.06 -18.00
CA GLY A 26 2.91 1.62 -18.09
C GLY A 26 2.40 0.97 -16.78
N MET A 27 2.28 1.72 -15.70
CA MET A 27 1.64 1.28 -14.45
C MET A 27 0.13 1.47 -14.46
N VAL A 28 -0.40 2.36 -15.32
CA VAL A 28 -1.84 2.60 -15.37
C VAL A 28 -2.52 1.46 -16.12
N GLY A 29 -3.46 0.79 -15.48
CA GLY A 29 -4.32 -0.23 -16.08
C GLY A 29 -5.64 0.38 -16.57
N PRO A 30 -6.62 -0.46 -16.97
CA PRO A 30 -7.92 0.02 -17.45
C PRO A 30 -8.73 0.84 -16.43
N GLY A 31 -8.59 0.54 -15.13
CA GLY A 31 -9.35 1.20 -14.04
C GLY A 31 -8.61 1.23 -12.71
N SER A 32 -7.28 1.14 -12.75
CA SER A 32 -6.41 1.13 -11.57
C SER A 32 -5.01 1.57 -11.97
N ILE A 33 -4.15 1.81 -11.00
CA ILE A 33 -2.71 2.01 -11.20
C ILE A 33 -1.93 0.99 -10.36
N ASP A 34 -1.07 0.20 -10.98
CA ASP A 34 -0.16 -0.71 -10.29
C ASP A 34 0.84 0.08 -9.42
N LEU A 35 1.12 -0.40 -8.21
CA LEU A 35 2.14 0.16 -7.30
C LEU A 35 3.18 -0.91 -7.00
N ARG A 36 4.43 -0.50 -6.84
CA ARG A 36 5.56 -1.39 -6.58
C ARG A 36 5.84 -1.55 -5.10
N LEU A 37 6.43 -2.69 -4.74
CA LEU A 37 6.92 -2.93 -3.39
C LEU A 37 8.23 -2.16 -3.16
N GLY A 38 8.34 -1.44 -2.06
CA GLY A 38 9.58 -0.84 -1.58
C GLY A 38 10.56 -1.89 -1.04
N ASN A 39 11.68 -1.43 -0.49
CA ASN A 39 12.72 -2.27 0.09
C ASN A 39 12.67 -2.32 1.64
N GLU A 40 11.80 -1.54 2.26
CA GLU A 40 11.62 -1.50 3.70
C GLU A 40 10.52 -2.49 4.12
N PHE A 41 10.80 -3.26 5.16
CA PHE A 41 9.88 -4.21 5.77
C PHE A 41 9.92 -4.07 7.29
N ARG A 42 8.81 -4.34 8.00
CA ARG A 42 8.85 -4.58 9.45
C ARG A 42 8.33 -5.97 9.81
N VAL A 43 9.14 -6.71 10.56
CA VAL A 43 8.83 -8.07 11.01
C VAL A 43 8.32 -8.04 12.45
N PHE A 44 7.24 -8.76 12.75
CA PHE A 44 6.68 -8.81 14.10
C PHE A 44 7.59 -9.50 15.11
N LYS A 45 7.80 -8.86 16.26
CA LYS A 45 8.52 -9.40 17.40
C LYS A 45 7.67 -10.49 18.05
N LYS A 46 8.30 -11.59 18.48
CA LYS A 46 7.64 -12.59 19.33
C LYS A 46 7.53 -12.05 20.76
N LEU A 47 6.40 -11.41 21.05
CA LEU A 47 6.12 -10.89 22.39
C LEU A 47 5.76 -12.02 23.36
N ARG A 48 6.20 -11.90 24.61
CA ARG A 48 5.84 -12.84 25.70
C ARG A 48 4.57 -12.44 26.45
N ASN A 49 4.22 -11.16 26.39
CA ASN A 49 3.05 -10.59 27.04
C ASN A 49 2.00 -10.21 25.99
N ALA A 50 0.73 -10.14 26.42
CA ALA A 50 -0.35 -9.66 25.58
C ALA A 50 -0.11 -8.19 25.17
N CYS A 51 -0.42 -7.87 23.91
CA CYS A 51 -0.45 -6.51 23.42
C CYS A 51 -1.86 -5.92 23.65
N VAL A 52 -1.93 -4.73 24.23
CA VAL A 52 -3.19 -3.98 24.40
C VAL A 52 -3.48 -3.23 23.10
N VAL A 53 -4.72 -3.36 22.60
CA VAL A 53 -5.17 -2.68 21.38
C VAL A 53 -5.93 -1.42 21.79
N ASP A 54 -5.26 -0.28 21.70
CA ASP A 54 -5.83 1.06 21.91
C ASP A 54 -5.26 2.06 20.89
N ASP A 55 -5.75 3.31 20.92
CA ASP A 55 -5.32 4.35 19.97
C ASP A 55 -3.84 4.74 20.10
N GLY A 56 -3.18 4.39 21.20
CA GLY A 56 -1.76 4.66 21.46
C GLY A 56 -0.81 3.66 20.79
N ILE A 57 -1.33 2.54 20.28
CA ILE A 57 -0.51 1.46 19.70
C ILE A 57 0.36 1.96 18.54
N SER A 58 1.62 1.53 18.52
CA SER A 58 2.62 1.87 17.51
C SER A 58 3.18 0.59 16.87
N MET A 59 3.38 0.63 15.54
CA MET A 59 3.97 -0.49 14.82
C MET A 59 5.43 -0.71 15.24
N GLU A 60 6.14 0.36 15.58
CA GLU A 60 7.55 0.36 15.96
C GLU A 60 7.81 -0.43 17.25
N ASP A 61 6.86 -0.40 18.19
CA ASP A 61 6.92 -1.17 19.43
C ASP A 61 6.84 -2.68 19.15
N LEU A 62 6.02 -3.07 18.19
CA LEU A 62 5.67 -4.47 17.91
C LEU A 62 6.56 -5.13 16.84
N THR A 63 7.35 -4.35 16.11
CA THR A 63 8.05 -4.83 14.92
C THR A 63 9.47 -4.28 14.81
N GLU A 64 10.32 -4.97 14.06
CA GLU A 64 11.70 -4.57 13.76
C GLU A 64 11.83 -4.20 12.28
N LEU A 65 12.45 -3.04 12.00
CA LEU A 65 12.69 -2.57 10.64
C LEU A 65 13.81 -3.36 9.99
N LEU A 66 13.59 -3.75 8.73
CA LEU A 66 14.54 -4.45 7.88
C LEU A 66 14.54 -3.80 6.49
N GLU A 67 15.73 -3.42 6.02
CA GLU A 67 15.92 -3.04 4.62
C GLU A 67 16.46 -4.23 3.82
N VAL A 68 15.81 -4.53 2.70
CA VAL A 68 16.06 -5.73 1.89
C VAL A 68 16.54 -5.32 0.50
N LYS A 69 17.73 -5.77 0.11
CA LYS A 69 18.32 -5.43 -1.19
C LYS A 69 17.76 -6.27 -2.35
N GLU A 70 17.64 -7.58 -2.15
CA GLU A 70 17.30 -8.52 -3.23
C GLU A 70 15.91 -9.12 -3.06
N SER A 71 15.65 -9.74 -1.91
CA SER A 71 14.36 -10.37 -1.65
C SER A 71 14.11 -10.67 -0.17
N PHE A 72 12.84 -10.67 0.21
CA PHE A 72 12.35 -11.09 1.52
C PHE A 72 11.57 -12.40 1.34
N THR A 73 11.87 -13.43 2.13
CA THR A 73 11.09 -14.68 2.10
C THR A 73 10.04 -14.64 3.19
N LEU A 74 8.77 -14.67 2.80
CA LEU A 74 7.62 -14.70 3.69
C LEU A 74 7.13 -16.14 3.84
N MET A 75 7.24 -16.70 5.05
CA MET A 75 6.87 -18.10 5.30
C MET A 75 5.34 -18.28 5.38
N PRO A 76 4.82 -19.50 5.16
CA PRO A 76 3.40 -19.80 5.36
C PRO A 76 2.89 -19.34 6.74
N GLY A 77 1.77 -18.62 6.75
CA GLY A 77 1.13 -18.10 7.96
C GLY A 77 1.78 -16.86 8.55
N GLU A 78 2.86 -16.34 7.96
CA GLU A 78 3.50 -15.10 8.41
C GLU A 78 2.84 -13.87 7.79
N THR A 79 2.92 -12.77 8.55
CA THR A 79 2.57 -11.42 8.12
C THR A 79 3.77 -10.50 8.37
N VAL A 80 4.02 -9.59 7.42
CA VAL A 80 5.03 -8.54 7.50
C VAL A 80 4.41 -7.21 7.10
N LEU A 81 4.92 -6.10 7.64
CA LEU A 81 4.61 -4.78 7.09
C LEU A 81 5.56 -4.50 5.94
N GLY A 82 5.02 -4.16 4.77
CA GLY A 82 5.76 -3.59 3.66
C GLY A 82 5.32 -2.16 3.40
N ILE A 83 5.91 -1.51 2.41
CA ILE A 83 5.50 -0.17 2.00
C ILE A 83 5.61 -0.03 0.48
N THR A 84 4.74 0.77 -0.14
CA THR A 84 4.83 1.06 -1.57
C THR A 84 6.15 1.76 -1.88
N LEU A 85 6.72 1.51 -3.05
CA LEU A 85 7.86 2.27 -3.56
C LEU A 85 7.42 3.69 -3.89
N GLU A 86 6.25 3.84 -4.51
CA GLU A 86 5.70 5.12 -4.90
C GLU A 86 5.13 5.89 -3.70
N ARG A 87 5.41 7.19 -3.67
CA ARG A 87 4.63 8.18 -2.94
C ARG A 87 3.39 8.54 -3.76
N ILE A 88 2.27 8.69 -3.08
CA ILE A 88 0.98 9.02 -3.67
C ILE A 88 0.51 10.35 -3.11
N LYS A 89 0.17 11.28 -3.99
CA LYS A 89 -0.51 12.53 -3.66
C LYS A 89 -1.84 12.58 -4.39
N LEU A 90 -2.92 12.72 -3.64
CA LEU A 90 -4.28 12.83 -4.17
C LEU A 90 -4.86 14.22 -3.86
N PRO A 91 -5.77 14.74 -4.71
CA PRO A 91 -6.52 15.95 -4.39
C PRO A 91 -7.56 15.67 -3.29
N SER A 92 -8.21 16.71 -2.78
CA SER A 92 -9.29 16.59 -1.78
C SER A 92 -10.56 15.92 -2.29
N THR A 93 -10.65 15.71 -3.61
CA THR A 93 -11.83 15.22 -4.32
C THR A 93 -11.68 13.78 -4.83
N ILE A 94 -10.57 13.11 -4.53
CA ILE A 94 -10.28 11.74 -4.99
C ILE A 94 -9.75 10.91 -3.83
N CYS A 95 -10.31 9.71 -3.64
CA CYS A 95 -9.79 8.67 -2.77
C CYS A 95 -9.30 7.47 -3.60
N GLY A 96 -8.66 6.52 -2.92
CA GLY A 96 -8.21 5.28 -3.52
C GLY A 96 -8.54 4.05 -2.68
N TRP A 97 -8.47 2.89 -3.31
CA TRP A 97 -8.53 1.58 -2.66
C TRP A 97 -7.34 0.75 -3.14
N LEU A 98 -6.47 0.36 -2.21
CA LEU A 98 -5.43 -0.61 -2.47
C LEU A 98 -6.07 -1.98 -2.60
N GLU A 99 -5.71 -2.66 -3.67
CA GLU A 99 -6.22 -3.98 -4.01
C GLU A 99 -5.05 -4.91 -4.34
N GLY A 100 -5.23 -6.18 -3.98
CA GLY A 100 -4.34 -7.24 -4.44
C GLY A 100 -4.33 -7.35 -5.97
N ARG A 101 -3.23 -7.83 -6.52
CA ARG A 101 -3.20 -8.25 -7.92
C ARG A 101 -3.71 -9.68 -8.00
N SER A 102 -4.67 -9.95 -8.88
CA SER A 102 -5.32 -11.27 -8.97
C SER A 102 -4.32 -12.42 -9.11
N ARG A 103 -3.21 -12.21 -9.84
CA ARG A 103 -2.14 -13.21 -10.00
C ARG A 103 -1.47 -13.63 -8.68
N PHE A 104 -1.36 -12.72 -7.71
CA PHE A 104 -0.74 -12.99 -6.41
C PHE A 104 -1.77 -13.46 -5.39
N ALA A 105 -2.98 -12.91 -5.44
CA ALA A 105 -4.10 -13.40 -4.62
C ALA A 105 -4.38 -14.89 -4.88
N ARG A 106 -4.32 -15.34 -6.14
CA ARG A 106 -4.43 -16.76 -6.53
C ARG A 106 -3.30 -17.65 -6.01
N MET A 107 -2.21 -17.06 -5.52
CA MET A 107 -1.11 -17.77 -4.86
C MET A 107 -1.14 -17.63 -3.35
N GLY A 108 -2.22 -17.11 -2.76
CA GLY A 108 -2.34 -16.94 -1.30
C GLY A 108 -1.66 -15.69 -0.74
N LEU A 109 -1.17 -14.77 -1.57
CA LEU A 109 -0.60 -13.50 -1.11
C LEU A 109 -1.71 -12.47 -0.89
N VAL A 110 -1.80 -11.93 0.32
CA VAL A 110 -2.63 -10.76 0.66
C VAL A 110 -1.73 -9.52 0.83
N ILE A 111 -2.19 -8.34 0.43
CA ILE A 111 -1.39 -7.09 0.47
C ILE A 111 -1.92 -6.05 1.47
N HIS A 112 -3.14 -6.24 1.94
CA HIS A 112 -3.76 -5.53 3.05
C HIS A 112 -4.69 -6.53 3.74
N MET A 113 -4.95 -6.34 5.02
CA MET A 113 -5.86 -7.23 5.77
C MET A 113 -7.24 -6.60 5.93
N THR A 114 -7.30 -5.32 6.31
CA THR A 114 -8.55 -4.63 6.64
C THR A 114 -8.57 -3.15 6.27
N ALA A 115 -7.43 -2.57 5.87
CA ALA A 115 -7.25 -1.13 5.72
C ALA A 115 -6.79 -0.72 4.30
N GLY A 116 -7.52 -1.14 3.27
CA GLY A 116 -7.20 -0.80 1.88
C GLY A 116 -7.54 0.65 1.48
N PHE A 117 -8.23 1.42 2.32
CA PHE A 117 -8.73 2.75 1.96
C PHE A 117 -7.65 3.84 2.01
N VAL A 118 -7.41 4.48 0.88
CA VAL A 118 -6.51 5.62 0.72
C VAL A 118 -7.32 6.91 0.75
N GLN A 119 -7.08 7.71 1.77
CA GLN A 119 -7.88 8.91 2.07
C GLN A 119 -7.70 10.02 1.02
N PRO A 120 -8.70 10.92 0.83
CA PRO A 120 -8.52 12.13 0.05
C PRO A 120 -7.46 13.08 0.63
N GLY A 121 -6.77 13.81 -0.25
CA GLY A 121 -5.78 14.81 0.16
C GLY A 121 -4.49 14.23 0.77
N ILE A 122 -4.24 12.93 0.65
CA ILE A 122 -2.99 12.33 1.14
C ILE A 122 -1.77 12.82 0.37
N ASN A 123 -0.61 12.74 1.01
CA ASN A 123 0.70 12.88 0.39
C ASN A 123 1.73 11.99 1.12
N ASN A 124 1.67 10.68 0.90
CA ASN A 124 2.46 9.70 1.62
C ASN A 124 2.69 8.41 0.82
N ARG A 125 3.58 7.56 1.30
CA ARG A 125 3.73 6.17 0.85
C ARG A 125 2.78 5.29 1.66
N GLN A 126 2.22 4.25 1.03
CA GLN A 126 1.23 3.38 1.68
C GLN A 126 1.89 2.17 2.31
N VAL A 127 1.61 1.93 3.59
CA VAL A 127 1.97 0.67 4.26
C VAL A 127 1.08 -0.45 3.74
N LEU A 128 1.66 -1.64 3.64
CA LEU A 128 1.01 -2.86 3.18
C LEU A 128 1.07 -3.89 4.29
N GLU A 129 -0.06 -4.48 4.68
CA GLU A 129 -0.08 -5.65 5.56
C GLU A 129 0.01 -6.93 4.73
N ILE A 130 1.24 -7.36 4.46
CA ILE A 130 1.52 -8.45 3.52
C ILE A 130 1.50 -9.79 4.26
N GLY A 131 0.61 -10.69 3.86
CA GLY A 131 0.44 -12.01 4.47
C GLY A 131 0.58 -13.15 3.47
N ASN A 132 1.10 -14.29 3.94
CA ASN A 132 1.20 -15.51 3.14
C ASN A 132 0.21 -16.57 3.66
N LEU A 133 -0.89 -16.77 2.94
CA LEU A 133 -1.87 -17.82 3.20
C LEU A 133 -1.61 -19.11 2.41
N ALA A 134 -0.54 -19.16 1.61
CA ALA A 134 -0.15 -20.35 0.88
C ALA A 134 0.57 -21.36 1.80
N PRO A 135 0.57 -22.66 1.47
CA PRO A 135 1.30 -23.67 2.21
C PRO A 135 2.80 -23.72 1.86
N PHE A 136 3.33 -22.75 1.12
CA PHE A 136 4.74 -22.67 0.72
C PHE A 136 5.31 -21.24 0.85
N PRO A 137 6.63 -21.08 1.00
CA PRO A 137 7.26 -19.77 1.11
C PRO A 137 7.07 -18.91 -0.15
N LEU A 138 6.88 -17.60 0.03
CA LEU A 138 6.78 -16.62 -1.04
C LEU A 138 7.98 -15.67 -0.99
N VAL A 139 8.67 -15.52 -2.12
CA VAL A 139 9.81 -14.61 -2.24
C VAL A 139 9.32 -13.26 -2.77
N LEU A 140 9.30 -12.25 -1.90
CA LEU A 140 8.95 -10.87 -2.22
C LEU A 140 10.20 -10.15 -2.71
N LYS A 141 10.13 -9.52 -3.88
CA LYS A 141 11.22 -8.75 -4.46
C LYS A 141 10.86 -7.26 -4.49
N PRO A 142 11.70 -6.36 -3.94
CA PRO A 142 11.54 -4.92 -4.14
C PRO A 142 11.41 -4.58 -5.63
N GLY A 143 10.57 -3.61 -5.96
CA GLY A 143 10.29 -3.18 -7.33
C GLY A 143 9.23 -4.02 -8.06
N VAL A 144 8.76 -5.15 -7.52
CA VAL A 144 7.64 -5.88 -8.12
C VAL A 144 6.35 -5.06 -8.00
N LYS A 145 5.55 -4.97 -9.06
CA LYS A 145 4.19 -4.41 -9.03
C LYS A 145 3.31 -5.25 -8.10
N ILE A 146 3.21 -4.90 -6.81
CA ILE A 146 2.72 -5.76 -5.73
C ILE A 146 1.21 -5.63 -5.53
N CYS A 147 0.69 -4.41 -5.62
CA CYS A 147 -0.72 -4.09 -5.48
C CYS A 147 -1.13 -3.13 -6.61
N GLN A 148 -2.41 -2.78 -6.63
CA GLN A 148 -2.96 -1.77 -7.53
C GLN A 148 -3.88 -0.85 -6.73
N MET A 149 -3.98 0.41 -7.12
CA MET A 149 -4.90 1.37 -6.51
C MET A 149 -6.05 1.67 -7.47
N VAL A 150 -7.28 1.43 -7.01
CA VAL A 150 -8.52 1.83 -7.70
C VAL A 150 -8.91 3.22 -7.21
N LEU A 151 -9.03 4.18 -8.12
CA LEU A 151 -9.31 5.58 -7.78
C LEU A 151 -10.80 5.91 -7.93
N GLN A 152 -11.34 6.71 -7.02
CA GLN A 152 -12.75 7.12 -7.02
C GLN A 152 -12.89 8.61 -6.68
N ARG A 153 -13.86 9.27 -7.32
CA ARG A 153 -14.23 10.65 -6.95
C ARG A 153 -15.06 10.64 -5.66
N THR A 154 -14.82 11.62 -4.79
CA THR A 154 -15.62 11.85 -3.59
C THR A 154 -16.76 12.83 -3.86
N GLU A 155 -17.82 12.74 -3.05
CA GLU A 155 -18.81 13.80 -2.94
C GLU A 155 -18.31 14.81 -1.90
N GLY A 156 -18.03 16.04 -2.34
CA GLY A 156 -17.38 17.06 -1.52
C GLY A 156 -15.86 16.89 -1.42
N GLU A 157 -15.27 17.70 -0.56
CA GLU A 157 -13.82 17.77 -0.35
C GLU A 157 -13.44 17.30 1.07
N ALA A 158 -12.35 16.56 1.17
CA ALA A 158 -11.76 16.15 2.44
C ALA A 158 -10.23 16.15 2.38
N PHE A 159 -9.58 16.28 3.53
CA PHE A 159 -8.13 16.20 3.67
C PHE A 159 -7.78 15.27 4.82
N TYR A 160 -6.91 14.29 4.57
CA TYR A 160 -6.43 13.42 5.62
C TYR A 160 -5.55 14.19 6.62
N GLN A 161 -5.98 14.21 7.89
CA GLN A 161 -5.26 14.84 9.00
C GLN A 161 -4.82 13.85 10.09
N GLY A 162 -4.80 12.56 9.77
CA GLY A 162 -4.46 11.51 10.73
C GLY A 162 -2.95 11.30 10.93
N ARG A 163 -2.63 10.33 11.79
CA ARG A 163 -1.26 9.99 12.24
C ARG A 163 -0.25 9.81 11.09
N TYR A 164 -0.67 9.23 9.97
CA TYR A 164 0.23 8.80 8.90
C TYR A 164 0.34 9.79 7.74
N MET A 165 -0.12 11.05 7.91
CA MET A 165 -0.19 12.04 6.83
C MET A 165 1.16 12.27 6.12
N LYS A 166 2.26 12.18 6.86
CA LYS A 166 3.63 12.42 6.35
C LYS A 166 4.46 11.14 6.25
N GLN A 167 3.81 9.98 6.10
CA GLN A 167 4.51 8.71 6.08
C GLN A 167 5.39 8.57 4.83
N ASN A 168 6.70 8.41 5.06
CA ASN A 168 7.72 8.32 4.01
C ASN A 168 8.49 6.98 4.04
N GLY A 169 8.28 6.18 5.08
CA GLY A 169 8.99 4.94 5.37
C GLY A 169 8.24 4.15 6.45
N LEU A 170 8.82 3.01 6.81
CA LEU A 170 8.38 2.15 7.90
C LEU A 170 9.13 2.43 9.21
#